data_AF-A0A432Q8Z7-F1
#
_entry.id   AF-A0A432Q8Z7-F1
#
_cell.length_a   1.000
_cell.length_b   1.000
_cell.length_c   1.000
_cell.angle_alpha   90.00
_cell.angle_beta   90.00
_cell.angle_gamma   90.00
#
_symmetry.space_group_name_H-M   'P 1'
#
loop_
_entity.id
_entity.type
_entity.pdbx_description
1 polymer ?
#
loop_
_entity_poly.entity_id
_entity_poly.type
_entity_poly.pdbx_seq_one_letter_code
_entity_poly.pdbx_strand_id
1 'polypeptide(L)' 'SRGTREYNLALGERRAMNAKKYLVNLGVDPGRLTTVSFGEEKLLLFGHDELSWAQNRRDDFVIIK' A
#
# COMPACT_ATOMS: atom_id res chain seq x y z
N SER A 1 6.33 -4.34 13.14
CA SER A 1 6.65 -3.44 12.02
C SER A 1 7.93 -2.67 12.35
N ARG A 2 8.45 -1.85 11.42
CA ARG A 2 9.59 -0.97 11.68
C ARG A 2 9.13 0.47 11.45
N GLY A 3 9.47 1.39 12.38
CA GLY A 3 9.01 2.79 12.33
C GLY A 3 7.72 3.04 13.11
N THR A 4 7.30 4.31 13.19
CA THR A 4 6.05 4.69 13.86
C THR A 4 4.84 4.41 12.98
N ARG A 5 3.66 4.32 13.61
CA ARG A 5 2.39 4.14 12.92
C ARG A 5 2.14 5.23 11.87
N GLU A 6 2.39 6.49 12.22
CA GLU A 6 2.20 7.65 11.33
C GLU A 6 3.15 7.59 10.14
N TYR A 7 4.40 7.20 10.39
CA TYR A 7 5.38 7.00 9.34
C TYR A 7 4.95 5.90 8.37
N ASN A 8 4.49 4.75 8.88
CA ASN A 8 4.05 3.62 8.07
C ASN A 8 2.78 3.95 7.29
N LEU A 9 1.85 4.70 7.88
CA LEU A 9 0.66 5.20 7.19
C LEU A 9 1.04 6.12 6.01
N ALA A 10 1.90 7.11 6.25
CA ALA A 10 2.37 8.02 5.20
C ALA A 10 3.20 7.29 4.12
N LEU A 11 4.01 6.30 4.50
CA LEU A 11 4.78 5.49 3.56
C LEU A 11 3.87 4.65 2.66
N GLY A 12 2.82 4.03 3.22
CA GLY A 12 1.82 3.29 2.44
C GLY A 12 1.08 4.21 1.47
N GLU A 13 0.71 5.42 1.88
CA GLU A 13 0.01 6.37 1.01
C GLU A 13 0.88 6.78 -0.18
N ARG A 14 2.18 7.04 0.06
CA ARG A 14 3.13 7.33 -1.02
C ARG A 14 3.28 6.18 -2.01
N ARG A 15 3.25 4.92 -1.54
CA ARG A 15 3.31 3.73 -2.41
C ARG A 15 2.06 3.64 -3.29
N ALA A 16 0.88 3.70 -2.69
CA ALA A 16 -0.39 3.65 -3.42
C ALA A 16 -0.51 4.79 -4.43
N MET A 17 -0.07 6.01 -4.08
CA MET A 17 -0.06 7.16 -4.97
C MET A 17 0.88 6.94 -6.18
N ASN A 18 2.05 6.33 -5.96
CA ASN A 18 2.97 6.02 -7.05
C ASN A 18 2.40 4.94 -7.99
N ALA A 19 1.76 3.90 -7.45
CA ALA A 19 1.07 2.89 -8.27
C ALA A 19 -0.08 3.51 -9.08
N LYS A 20 -0.90 4.37 -8.46
CA LYS A 20 -1.96 5.13 -9.15
C LYS A 20 -1.39 5.97 -10.30
N LYS A 21 -0.33 6.74 -10.05
CA LYS A 21 0.34 7.55 -11.09
C LYS A 21 0.83 6.70 -12.26
N TYR A 22 1.43 5.54 -11.97
CA TYR A 22 1.88 4.62 -13.00
C TYR A 22 0.72 4.13 -13.88
N LEU A 23 -0.41 3.72 -13.29
CA LEU A 23 -1.58 3.28 -14.06
C LEU A 23 -2.23 4.41 -14.87
N VAL A 24 -2.29 5.61 -14.32
CA VAL A 24 -2.78 6.79 -15.06
C VAL A 24 -1.89 7.07 -16.28
N ASN A 25 -0.56 6.95 -16.13
CA ASN A 25 0.36 7.10 -17.26
C ASN A 25 0.18 6.02 -18.34
N LEU A 26 -0.34 4.84 -17.97
CA LEU A 26 -0.73 3.78 -18.93
C LEU A 26 -2.12 4.00 -19.53
N GLY A 27 -2.80 5.10 -19.21
CA GLY A 27 -4.08 5.48 -19.80
C GLY A 27 -5.32 5.08 -18.98
N VAL A 28 -5.16 4.60 -17.74
CA VAL A 28 -6.31 4.36 -16.86
C VAL A 28 -6.88 5.69 -16.39
N ASP A 29 -8.19 5.89 -16.56
CA ASP A 29 -8.88 7.08 -16.06
C ASP A 29 -8.67 7.24 -14.54
N PRO A 30 -8.10 8.36 -14.07
CA PRO A 30 -7.86 8.61 -12.64
C PRO A 30 -9.13 8.59 -11.79
N GLY A 31 -10.30 8.86 -12.38
CA GLY A 31 -11.61 8.78 -11.71
C GLY A 31 -12.02 7.36 -11.32
N ARG A 32 -11.39 6.33 -11.91
CA ARG A 32 -11.61 4.91 -11.58
C ARG A 32 -10.71 4.39 -10.46
N LEU A 33 -9.80 5.21 -9.94
CA LEU A 33 -8.76 4.80 -9.01
C LEU A 33 -8.82 5.58 -7.70
N THR A 34 -8.93 4.88 -6.59
CA THR A 34 -8.81 5.44 -5.23
C THR A 34 -7.63 4.80 -4.51
N THR A 35 -6.89 5.59 -3.73
CA THR A 35 -5.79 5.12 -2.89
C THR A 35 -6.23 5.09 -1.43
N VAL A 36 -5.77 4.07 -0.70
CA VAL A 36 -5.95 3.95 0.75
C VAL A 36 -4.69 3.32 1.32
N SER A 37 -4.14 3.93 2.37
CA SER A 37 -3.06 3.34 3.16
C SER A 37 -3.60 2.74 4.45
N PHE A 38 -3.22 1.50 4.76
CA PHE A 38 -3.47 0.86 6.05
C PHE A 38 -2.25 0.92 6.99
N GLY A 39 -1.13 1.50 6.53
CA GLY A 39 0.12 1.49 7.29
C GLY A 39 0.49 0.09 7.78
N GLU A 40 0.50 -0.09 9.09
CA GLU A 40 0.80 -1.36 9.77
C GLU A 40 -0.43 -2.02 10.41
N GLU A 41 -1.65 -1.55 10.11
CA GLU A 41 -2.89 -2.04 10.72
C GLU A 41 -3.43 -3.32 10.07
N LYS A 42 -3.06 -3.59 8.80
CA LYS A 42 -3.49 -4.77 8.04
C LYS A 42 -2.32 -5.65 7.62
N LEU A 43 -1.64 -6.23 8.60
CA LEU A 43 -0.54 -7.18 8.36
C LEU A 43 -1.09 -8.51 7.81
N LEU A 44 -0.37 -9.10 6.83
CA LEU A 44 -0.60 -10.49 6.41
C LEU A 44 0.01 -11.46 7.42
N LEU A 45 1.23 -11.16 7.86
CA LEU A 45 1.99 -11.98 8.80
C LEU A 45 2.33 -11.16 10.05
N PHE A 46 2.09 -11.73 11.23
CA PHE A 46 2.33 -11.05 12.51
C PHE A 46 3.75 -11.27 13.06
N GLY A 47 4.58 -12.06 12.36
CA GLY A 47 5.94 -12.37 12.78
C GLY A 47 6.88 -11.14 12.78
N HIS A 48 7.97 -11.27 13.53
CA HIS A 48 9.03 -10.26 13.64
C HIS A 48 10.33 -10.74 12.97
N ASP A 49 10.20 -11.15 11.72
CA ASP A 49 11.30 -11.65 10.89
C ASP A 49 11.25 -11.03 9.48
N GLU A 50 12.33 -11.19 8.71
CA GLU A 50 12.43 -10.59 7.38
C GLU A 50 11.36 -11.14 6.42
N LEU A 51 10.95 -12.41 6.58
CA LEU A 51 9.88 -13.00 5.79
C LEU A 51 8.56 -12.26 6.01
N SER A 52 8.18 -12.08 7.27
CA SER A 52 6.97 -11.37 7.68
C SER A 52 7.01 -9.93 7.18
N TRP A 53 8.14 -9.25 7.35
CA TRP A 53 8.27 -7.88 6.86
C TRP A 53 8.24 -7.78 5.34
N ALA A 54 8.79 -8.75 4.61
CA ALA A 54 8.74 -8.76 3.15
C ALA A 54 7.29 -8.91 2.67
N GLN A 55 6.53 -9.86 3.23
CA GLN A 55 5.12 -10.09 2.89
C GLN A 55 4.21 -8.91 3.27
N ASN A 56 4.53 -8.20 4.36
CA ASN A 56 3.75 -7.03 4.78
C ASN A 56 4.06 -5.75 3.98
N ARG A 57 5.20 -5.69 3.27
CA ARG A 57 5.54 -4.57 2.37
C ARG A 57 4.93 -4.80 0.99
N ARG A 58 3.63 -4.54 0.84
CA ARG A 58 2.90 -4.76 -0.41
C ARG A 58 1.96 -3.62 -0.78
N ASP A 59 1.44 -3.67 -2.00
CA ASP A 59 0.42 -2.79 -2.55
C ASP A 59 -0.59 -3.68 -3.30
N ASP A 60 -1.86 -3.65 -2.89
CA ASP A 60 -2.88 -4.59 -3.35
C ASP A 60 -3.92 -3.86 -4.23
N PHE A 61 -4.27 -4.44 -5.38
CA PHE A 61 -5.36 -3.93 -6.22
C PHE A 61 -6.68 -4.63 -5.90
N VAL A 62 -7.68 -3.86 -5.48
CA VAL A 62 -9.02 -4.36 -5.16
C VAL A 62 -10.03 -3.78 -6.14
N ILE A 63 -10.78 -4.65 -6.81
CA ILE A 63 -11.87 -4.24 -7.72
C ILE A 63 -13.13 -3.99 -6.88
N ILE A 64 -13.65 -2.76 -6.96
CA ILE A 64 -14.91 -2.37 -6.34
C ILE A 64 -16.03 -2.61 -7.36
N LYS A 65 -17.09 -3.33 -6.96
CA LYS A 65 -18.28 -3.60 -7.78
C LYS A 65 -19.30 -2.49 -7.64
#